data_AF-A0A8T8HUG4-F1
#
_entry.id   AF-A0A8T8HUG4-F1
#
_cell.length_a   1.000
_cell.length_b   1.000
_cell.length_c   1.000
_cell.angle_alpha   90.00
_cell.angle_beta   90.00
_cell.angle_gamma   90.00
#
_symmetry.space_group_name_H-M   'P 1'
#
loop_
_entity.id
_entity.type
_entity.pdbx_description
1 polymer ?
#
loop_
_entity_poly.entity_id
_entity_poly.type
_entity_poly.pdbx_seq_one_letter_code
_entity_poly.pdbx_strand_id
1 'polypeptide(L)'
;MAVHVVGSQVKWRAEGLPAVRSNFGADRGEFVRRFAAWARENAATHRCLVPAREDQVIGMGFVAITARVPTPLTFSRTSGDVQCLCAVPEDRVDSAAC
;
A
#
# COMPACT_ATOMS: atom_id res chain seq x y z
N MET A 1 7.06 -10.43 0.94
CA MET A 1 6.81 -9.12 0.29
C MET A 1 7.77 -8.09 0.87
N ALA A 2 8.61 -7.48 0.04
CA ALA A 2 9.54 -6.44 0.46
C ALA A 2 9.16 -5.12 -0.21
N VAL A 3 9.04 -4.06 0.58
CA VAL A 3 8.89 -2.70 0.10
C VAL A 3 10.21 -2.01 0.35
N HIS A 4 10.92 -1.68 -0.72
CA HIS A 4 12.13 -0.88 -0.63
C HIS A 4 11.77 0.57 -0.87
N VAL A 5 11.90 1.38 0.17
CA VAL A 5 11.76 2.84 0.07
C VAL A 5 13.17 3.41 -0.09
N VAL A 6 13.46 4.00 -1.24
CA VAL A 6 14.74 4.67 -1.53
C VAL A 6 14.42 6.14 -1.81
N GLY A 7 14.70 7.02 -0.85
CA GLY A 7 14.31 8.43 -0.94
C GLY A 7 12.79 8.59 -1.04
N SER A 8 12.31 9.27 -2.09
CA SER A 8 10.88 9.42 -2.41
C SER A 8 10.32 8.30 -3.30
N GLN A 9 11.12 7.29 -3.63
CA GLN A 9 10.72 6.20 -4.51
C GLN A 9 10.36 4.94 -3.72
N VAL A 10 9.25 4.30 -4.10
CA VAL A 10 8.77 3.05 -3.51
C VAL A 10 8.88 1.95 -4.57
N LYS A 11 9.69 0.92 -4.28
CA LYS A 11 9.79 -0.28 -5.10
C LYS A 11 9.09 -1.44 -4.39
N TRP A 12 8.15 -2.07 -5.11
CA TRP A 12 7.38 -3.20 -4.63
C TRP A 12 8.00 -4.52 -5.10
N ARG A 13 8.19 -5.47 -4.18
CA ARG A 13 8.51 -6.86 -4.51
C ARG A 13 7.49 -7.80 -3.88
N ALA A 14 6.64 -8.40 -4.70
CA ALA A 14 5.68 -9.41 -4.27
C ALA A 14 6.32 -10.80 -4.38
N GLU A 15 6.54 -11.46 -3.25
CA GLU A 15 6.93 -12.88 -3.19
C GLU A 15 5.87 -13.60 -2.38
N GLY A 16 5.28 -14.65 -2.97
CA GLY A 16 4.54 -15.69 -2.24
C GLY A 16 3.25 -15.27 -1.53
N LEU A 17 2.57 -14.18 -1.92
CA LEU A 17 1.30 -13.82 -1.28
C LEU A 17 0.21 -14.84 -1.66
N PRO A 18 -0.51 -15.41 -0.68
CA PRO A 18 -1.67 -16.24 -0.96
C PRO A 18 -2.74 -15.38 -1.65
N ALA A 19 -3.48 -15.98 -2.58
CA ALA A 19 -4.66 -15.35 -3.14
C ALA A 19 -5.64 -15.03 -2.00
N VAL A 20 -5.79 -13.75 -1.67
CA VAL A 20 -6.71 -13.31 -0.63
C VAL A 20 -8.12 -13.49 -1.18
N ARG A 21 -8.82 -14.51 -0.69
CA ARG A 21 -10.26 -14.62 -0.90
C ARG A 21 -10.94 -13.55 -0.05
N SER A 22 -11.49 -12.56 -0.72
CA SER A 22 -12.37 -11.59 -0.09
C SER A 22 -13.66 -12.29 0.36
N ASN A 23 -13.84 -12.45 1.67
CA ASN A 23 -15.12 -12.80 2.27
C ASN A 23 -15.66 -11.54 2.96
N PHE A 24 -16.18 -10.58 2.18
CA PHE A 24 -16.88 -9.45 2.77
C PHE A 24 -18.29 -9.91 3.16
N GLY A 25 -18.51 -10.14 4.46
CA GLY A 25 -19.87 -10.26 5.01
C GLY A 25 -20.67 -8.95 4.99
N ALA A 26 -20.11 -7.88 4.41
CA ALA A 26 -20.70 -6.55 4.28
C ALA A 26 -20.96 -6.21 2.80
N ASP A 27 -21.92 -5.32 2.52
CA ASP A 27 -22.15 -4.81 1.16
C ASP A 27 -20.87 -4.17 0.62
N ARG A 28 -20.30 -4.80 -0.41
CA ARG A 28 -19.11 -4.32 -1.10
C ARG A 28 -19.30 -2.89 -1.63
N GLY A 29 -20.50 -2.54 -2.09
CA GLY A 29 -20.82 -1.21 -2.61
C GLY A 29 -20.73 -0.15 -1.53
N GLU A 30 -21.35 -0.39 -0.37
CA GLU A 30 -21.24 0.49 0.80
C GLU A 30 -19.79 0.63 1.29
N PHE A 31 -19.07 -0.49 1.40
CA PHE A 31 -17.67 -0.47 1.82
C PHE A 31 -16.82 0.43 0.91
N VAL A 32 -16.91 0.25 -0.42
CA VAL A 32 -16.14 1.05 -1.38
C VAL A 32 -16.46 2.54 -1.25
N ARG A 33 -17.74 2.91 -1.12
CA ARG A 33 -18.14 4.33 -0.98
C ARG A 33 -17.56 4.95 0.30
N ARG A 34 -17.72 4.27 1.44
CA ARG A 34 -17.26 4.77 2.75
C ARG A 34 -15.75 4.81 2.82
N PHE A 35 -15.07 3.79 2.31
CA PHE A 35 -13.62 3.74 2.25
C PHE A 35 -13.05 4.85 1.36
N ALA A 36 -13.64 5.10 0.19
CA ALA A 36 -13.20 6.17 -0.69
C ALA A 36 -13.42 7.57 -0.08
N ALA A 37 -14.50 7.77 0.68
CA ALA A 37 -14.71 9.01 1.44
C ALA A 37 -13.62 9.19 2.52
N TRP A 38 -13.44 8.17 3.37
CA TRP A 38 -12.42 8.15 4.42
C TRP A 38 -11.01 8.39 3.86
N ALA A 39 -10.65 7.76 2.75
CA ALA A 39 -9.33 7.91 2.14
C ALA A 39 -9.06 9.35 1.66
N ARG A 40 -10.09 10.05 1.17
CA ARG A 40 -9.98 11.47 0.78
C ARG A 40 -9.81 12.37 2.01
N GLU A 41 -10.62 12.14 3.04
CA GLU A 41 -10.56 12.89 4.31
C GLU A 41 -9.22 12.72 5.01
N ASN A 42 -8.59 11.55 4.86
CA ASN A 42 -7.33 11.20 5.53
C ASN A 42 -6.11 11.28 4.62
N ALA A 43 -6.20 11.93 3.45
CA ALA A 43 -5.13 11.96 2.45
C ALA A 43 -3.81 12.57 2.97
N ALA A 44 -3.84 13.39 4.02
CA ALA A 44 -2.64 13.94 4.64
C ALA A 44 -1.79 12.89 5.37
N THR A 45 -2.42 11.86 5.92
CA THR A 45 -1.77 10.83 6.75
C THR A 45 -1.84 9.45 6.12
N HIS A 46 -2.78 9.18 5.22
CA HIS A 46 -2.94 7.87 4.58
C HIS A 46 -2.82 8.02 3.07
N ARG A 47 -1.83 7.34 2.49
CA ARG A 47 -1.58 7.37 1.05
C ARG A 47 -1.94 6.02 0.45
N CYS A 48 -2.91 6.02 -0.45
CA CYS A 48 -3.18 4.88 -1.32
C CYS A 48 -2.09 4.82 -2.40
N LEU A 49 -1.50 3.64 -2.59
CA LEU A 49 -0.51 3.36 -3.61
C LEU A 49 -1.05 2.23 -4.49
N VAL A 50 -1.05 2.48 -5.80
CA VAL A 50 -1.60 1.57 -6.78
C VAL A 50 -0.51 1.31 -7.81
N PRO A 51 0.23 0.19 -7.73
CA PRO A 51 1.14 -0.18 -8.80
C PRO A 51 0.31 -0.45 -10.07
N ALA A 52 0.69 0.24 -11.14
CA ALA A 52 0.12 0.05 -12.46
C ALA A 52 1.22 -0.31 -13.45
N ARG A 53 0.90 -1.20 -14.39
CA ARG A 53 1.73 -1.50 -15.57
C ARG A 53 0.89 -1.21 -16.79
N GLU A 54 1.39 -0.30 -17.64
CA GLU A 54 0.58 0.28 -18.72
C GLU A 54 -0.71 0.85 -18.13
N ASP A 55 -1.87 0.32 -18.49
CA ASP A 55 -3.18 0.76 -17.99
C ASP A 55 -3.81 -0.22 -16.99
N GLN A 56 -3.09 -1.27 -16.59
CA GLN A 56 -3.58 -2.29 -15.66
C GLN A 56 -3.11 -2.03 -14.24
N VAL A 57 -4.07 -1.96 -13.31
CA VAL A 57 -3.78 -1.99 -11.88
C VAL A 57 -3.43 -3.41 -11.47
N ILE A 58 -2.17 -3.61 -11.06
CA ILE A 58 -1.63 -4.94 -10.71
C ILE A 58 -1.57 -5.17 -9.20
N GLY A 59 -2.06 -4.20 -8.42
CA GLY A 59 -2.16 -4.34 -6.97
C GLY A 59 -2.61 -3.07 -6.28
N MET A 60 -2.64 -3.11 -4.96
CA MET A 60 -2.95 -1.98 -4.09
C MET A 60 -2.18 -2.13 -2.79
N GLY A 61 -1.80 -1.00 -2.21
CA GLY A 61 -1.28 -0.90 -0.85
C GLY A 61 -1.63 0.47 -0.24
N PHE A 62 -1.57 0.56 1.07
CA PHE A 62 -1.73 1.81 1.79
C PHE A 62 -0.50 2.08 2.65
N VAL A 63 -0.14 3.35 2.82
CA VAL A 63 0.87 3.77 3.79
C VAL A 63 0.23 4.75 4.76
N ALA A 64 0.20 4.39 6.04
CA ALA A 64 -0.15 5.28 7.14
C ALA A 64 1.11 6.02 7.60
N ILE A 65 1.06 7.33 7.58
CA ILE A 65 2.15 8.23 7.96
C ILE A 65 1.82 8.82 9.32
N THR A 66 2.68 8.57 10.30
CA THR A 66 2.52 9.03 11.69
C THR A 66 3.66 9.94 12.07
N ALA A 67 3.39 10.99 12.85
CA ALA A 67 4.46 11.76 13.47
C ALA A 67 5.15 10.89 14.52
N ARG A 68 6.49 10.89 14.52
CA ARG A 68 7.29 10.23 15.56
C ARG A 68 7.65 11.22 16.66
N VAL A 69 7.89 10.68 17.85
CA VAL A 69 8.49 11.45 18.95
C VAL A 69 9.80 12.09 18.45
N PRO A 70 9.99 13.40 18.69
CA PRO A 70 11.20 14.10 18.31
C PRO A 70 12.43 13.49 19.01
N THR A 71 13.60 13.70 18.42
CA THR A 71 14.88 13.52 19.12
C THR A 71 15.50 14.90 19.36
N PRO A 72 16.43 15.06 20.32
CA PRO A 72 17.08 16.34 20.56
C PRO A 72 17.71 16.99 19.32
N LEU A 73 18.10 16.19 18.33
CA LEU A 73 18.73 16.67 17.08
C LEU A 73 17.74 16.80 15.91
N THR A 74 16.51 16.32 16.04
CA THR A 74 15.53 16.33 14.94
C THR A 74 14.11 16.30 15.49
N PHE A 75 13.43 17.44 15.34
CA PHE A 75 12.07 17.67 15.86
C PHE A 75 10.97 17.27 14.86
N SER A 76 11.28 17.24 13.56
CA SER A 76 10.35 16.78 12.53
C SER A 76 10.75 15.40 12.04
N ARG A 77 9.99 14.38 12.46
CA ARG A 77 10.21 12.97 12.12
C ARG A 77 8.88 12.29 11.85
N THR A 78 8.83 11.42 10.85
CA THR A 78 7.66 10.63 10.52
C THR A 78 7.97 9.14 10.45
N SER A 79 6.96 8.30 10.66
CA SER A 79 6.95 6.86 10.41
C SER A 79 5.98 6.56 9.28
N GLY A 80 6.29 5.56 8.45
CA GLY A 80 5.32 4.93 7.57
C GLY A 80 5.01 3.52 8.04
N ASP A 81 3.74 3.14 8.11
CA ASP A 81 3.28 1.76 8.26
C ASP A 81 2.59 1.32 6.97
N VAL A 82 3.04 0.21 6.39
CA VAL A 82 2.54 -0.28 5.11
C VAL A 82 1.46 -1.33 5.34
N GLN A 83 0.25 -1.07 4.85
CA GLN A 83 -0.96 -1.87 5.09
C GLN A 83 -1.63 -2.33 3.80
N CYS A 84 -2.49 -3.35 3.92
CA CYS A 84 -3.43 -3.80 2.88
C CYS A 84 -2.80 -4.10 1.52
N LEU A 85 -1.70 -4.85 1.50
CA LEU A 85 -1.09 -5.26 0.23
C LEU A 85 -1.73 -6.48 -0.39
N CYS A 86 -2.25 -6.27 -1.59
CA CYS A 86 -2.72 -7.31 -2.48
C CYS A 86 -2.10 -7.08 -3.86
N ALA A 87 -1.51 -8.11 -4.46
CA ALA A 87 -1.06 -8.11 -5.84
C ALA A 87 -1.92 -9.09 -6.65
N VAL A 88 -2.19 -8.75 -7.91
CA VAL A 88 -2.89 -9.64 -8.84
C VAL A 88 -1.95 -10.82 -9.18
N PRO A 89 -2.40 -12.09 -9.08
CA PRO A 89 -1.51 -13.25 -9.19
C PRO A 89 -0.90 -13.48 -10.57
N GLU A 90 -1.53 -13.03 -11.66
CA GLU A 90 -1.04 -13.25 -13.03
C GLU A 90 0.24 -12.49 -13.42
N ASP A 91 0.66 -11.48 -12.64
CA ASP A 91 1.87 -10.67 -12.92
C ASP A 91 3.10 -11.10 -12.09
N ARG A 92 3.20 -12.39 -11.76
CA ARG A 92 4.38 -12.98 -11.11
C ARG A 92 5.56 -13.00 -12.09
N VAL A 93 6.50 -12.08 -11.94
CA VAL A 93 7.82 -12.22 -12.56
C VAL A 93 8.66 -13.16 -11.69
N ASP A 94 8.96 -14.34 -12.24
CA ASP A 94 9.85 -15.33 -11.64
C ASP A 94 11.29 -14.76 -11.54
N SER A 95 11.96 -14.98 -10.42
CA SER A 95 13.20 -14.29 -10.05
C SER A 95 14.48 -14.92 -10.61
N ALA A 96 14.42 -15.68 -11.70
CA ALA A 96 15.58 -16.37 -12.25
C ALA A 96 16.49 -15.51 -13.16
N ALA A 97 16.23 -14.22 -13.32
CA ALA A 97 17.09 -13.34 -14.14
C ALA A 97 17.18 -11.91 -13.59
N CYS A 98 18.04 -11.68 -12.59
CA CYS A 98 18.78 -10.44 -12.32
C CYS A 98 19.75 -10.66 -11.15
#